data_AF-I2GV73-F1
#
_entry.id   AF-I2GV73-F1
#
_cell.length_a   1.000
_cell.length_b   1.000
_cell.length_c   1.000
_cell.angle_alpha   90.00
_cell.angle_beta   90.00
_cell.angle_gamma   90.00
#
_symmetry.space_group_name_H-M   'P 1'
#
loop_
_entity.id
_entity.type
_entity.pdbx_description
1 polymer ?
#
loop_
_entity_poly.entity_id
_entity_poly.type
_entity_poly.pdbx_seq_one_letter_code
_entity_poly.pdbx_strand_id
1 'polypeptide(L)'
;MSELTQSTFKSYQYCAEKDVPGYNDCPDYLFQLLPSSKLREKKKRIRLSVKTPTGNRNLISTQAPPPPSKRYSSRKSSLKLPPTPEGTPITLEKSVFESVSENSSDDSLSGKYTPSPMSLTICLTETEIKDKLAQFLKLSNKLSAKEFNYYKNKLFTNLKNYLDDQTTRYVLTLFFEEIADKNQAEALLQDWMVTDMGVGEWSPSLLKLYRNLCY
;
A
#
# COMPACT_ATOMS: atom_id res chain seq x y z
N MET A 1 24.76 33.20 3.68
CA MET A 1 25.09 32.56 4.96
C MET A 1 24.51 31.16 4.89
N SER A 2 25.36 30.17 4.62
CA SER A 2 24.94 28.78 4.39
C SER A 2 25.61 27.92 5.47
N GLU A 3 24.80 27.29 6.32
CA GLU A 3 25.28 26.41 7.39
C GLU A 3 25.52 24.99 6.85
N LEU A 4 26.75 24.48 7.04
CA LEU A 4 27.18 23.14 6.68
C LEU A 4 27.01 22.24 7.91
N THR A 5 26.11 21.26 7.84
CA THR A 5 25.84 20.31 8.92
C THR A 5 26.92 19.21 8.96
N GLN A 6 27.75 19.19 9.99
CA GLN A 6 28.72 18.10 10.22
C GLN A 6 27.98 16.82 10.68
N SER A 7 28.03 15.79 9.83
CA SER A 7 27.64 14.41 10.16
C SER A 7 28.67 13.81 11.13
N THR A 8 28.26 13.50 12.36
CA THR A 8 29.08 12.75 13.31
C THR A 8 28.81 11.25 13.10
N PHE A 9 29.84 10.49 12.69
CA PHE A 9 29.76 9.03 12.59
C PHE A 9 29.57 8.42 13.99
N LYS A 10 28.33 8.09 14.35
CA LYS A 10 28.03 7.28 15.54
C LYS A 10 28.17 5.80 15.17
N SER A 11 28.90 5.03 15.99
CA SER A 11 28.94 3.58 15.85
C SER A 11 27.56 2.98 16.15
N TYR A 12 27.06 2.14 15.25
CA TYR A 12 25.78 1.43 15.42
C TYR A 12 25.79 0.43 16.59
N GLN A 13 26.96 0.09 17.14
CA GLN A 13 27.08 -0.85 18.26
C GLN A 13 26.53 -0.32 19.58
N TYR A 14 26.27 0.99 19.69
CA TYR A 14 25.78 1.64 20.92
C TYR A 14 24.52 2.51 20.71
N CYS A 15 23.80 2.34 19.61
CA CYS A 15 22.54 3.06 19.41
C CYS A 15 21.43 2.41 20.24
N ALA A 16 20.77 3.17 21.12
CA ALA A 16 19.52 2.72 21.72
C ALA A 16 18.41 2.75 20.64
N GLU A 17 17.36 1.97 20.81
CA GLU A 17 16.24 1.85 19.85
C GLU A 17 15.64 3.21 19.44
N LYS A 18 15.56 4.14 20.39
CA LYS A 18 15.08 5.51 20.19
C LYS A 18 15.98 6.39 19.32
N ASP A 19 17.25 5.99 19.13
CA ASP A 19 18.25 6.77 18.41
C ASP A 19 18.34 6.38 16.92
N VAL A 20 17.56 5.37 16.49
CA VAL A 20 17.44 4.95 15.10
C VAL A 20 16.18 5.57 14.49
N PRO A 21 16.31 6.58 13.60
CA PRO A 21 15.17 7.18 12.92
C PRO A 21 14.38 6.10 12.16
N GLY A 22 13.05 6.07 12.34
CA GLY A 22 12.19 5.09 11.69
C GLY A 22 12.00 3.76 12.42
N TYR A 23 12.76 3.47 13.48
CA TYR A 23 12.68 2.16 14.16
C TYR A 23 11.34 1.94 14.89
N ASN A 24 10.65 3.03 15.27
CA ASN A 24 9.30 3.01 15.83
C ASN A 24 8.24 3.60 14.90
N ASP A 25 8.56 3.84 13.62
CA ASP A 25 7.59 4.29 12.62
C ASP A 25 6.92 3.11 11.91
N CYS A 26 6.85 1.93 12.57
CA CYS A 26 6.00 0.85 12.11
C CYS A 26 4.55 1.30 12.24
N PRO A 27 3.84 1.47 11.11
CA PRO A 27 2.50 1.99 11.18
C PRO A 27 1.55 0.89 11.68
N ASP A 28 0.73 1.25 12.66
CA ASP A 28 -0.22 0.35 13.35
C ASP A 28 -1.18 -0.40 12.40
N TYR A 29 -1.28 -0.02 11.13
CA TYR A 29 -2.14 -0.69 10.16
C TYR A 29 -1.70 -2.12 9.82
N LEU A 30 -0.42 -2.48 9.97
CA LEU A 30 0.06 -3.85 9.73
C LEU A 30 -0.47 -4.85 10.78
N PHE A 31 -0.83 -4.36 11.98
CA PHE A 31 -1.40 -5.17 13.06
C PHE A 31 -2.93 -5.05 13.14
N GLN A 32 -3.56 -4.29 12.25
CA GLN A 32 -5.01 -4.35 12.03
C GLN A 32 -5.34 -5.56 11.15
N LEU A 33 -5.06 -6.75 11.67
CA LEU A 33 -5.70 -7.97 11.21
C LEU A 33 -7.20 -7.82 11.49
N LEU A 34 -7.91 -7.41 10.43
CA LEU A 34 -9.33 -7.58 10.09
C LEU A 34 -10.34 -7.62 11.27
N PRO A 35 -11.42 -6.80 11.26
CA PRO A 35 -12.53 -7.05 12.16
C PRO A 35 -13.12 -8.43 11.85
N SER A 36 -12.95 -9.40 12.76
CA SER A 36 -13.64 -10.68 12.69
C SER A 36 -15.13 -10.38 12.74
N SER A 37 -15.78 -10.40 11.59
CA SER A 37 -17.20 -10.13 11.52
C SER A 37 -17.94 -11.27 12.23
N LYS A 38 -18.64 -10.86 13.30
CA LYS A 38 -19.78 -11.53 13.95
C LYS A 38 -19.45 -12.70 14.88
N LEU A 39 -19.42 -12.41 16.18
CA LEU A 39 -20.25 -13.11 17.19
C LEU A 39 -20.39 -12.28 18.48
N ARG A 40 -21.64 -12.20 18.94
CA ARG A 40 -22.15 -11.54 20.14
C ARG A 40 -21.36 -11.95 21.38
N GLU A 41 -21.23 -11.04 22.35
CA GLU A 41 -21.78 -11.27 23.70
C GLU A 41 -21.63 -10.02 24.58
N LYS A 42 -22.67 -9.79 25.39
CA LYS A 42 -22.69 -8.80 26.47
C LYS A 42 -21.38 -8.92 27.24
N LYS A 43 -20.66 -7.80 27.44
CA LYS A 43 -19.52 -7.69 28.36
C LYS A 43 -19.91 -8.25 29.74
N LYS A 44 -19.71 -9.55 29.95
CA LYS A 44 -19.51 -10.08 31.29
C LYS A 44 -18.15 -9.55 31.70
N ARG A 45 -18.18 -8.53 32.55
CA ARG A 45 -17.01 -8.01 33.26
C ARG A 45 -16.29 -9.21 33.87
N ILE A 46 -15.19 -9.64 33.27
CA ILE A 46 -14.29 -10.62 33.87
C ILE A 46 -13.72 -9.94 35.11
N ARG A 47 -14.29 -10.25 36.26
CA ARG A 47 -13.61 -10.00 37.53
C ARG A 47 -12.51 -11.05 37.61
N LEU A 48 -11.28 -10.63 37.30
CA LEU A 48 -10.10 -11.36 37.73
C LEU A 48 -10.12 -11.37 39.26
N SER A 49 -10.70 -12.43 39.82
CA SER A 49 -10.61 -12.73 41.24
C SER A 49 -9.22 -13.29 41.50
N VAL A 50 -8.23 -12.39 41.63
CA VAL A 50 -6.94 -12.74 42.21
C VAL A 50 -7.22 -13.13 43.65
N LYS A 51 -7.18 -14.44 43.94
CA LYS A 51 -7.08 -14.92 45.32
C LYS A 51 -5.64 -14.70 45.76
N THR A 52 -5.41 -13.66 46.54
CA THR A 52 -4.20 -13.57 47.36
C THR A 52 -4.25 -14.68 48.42
N PRO A 53 -3.14 -15.38 48.70
CA PRO A 53 -3.11 -16.49 49.66
C PRO A 53 -2.97 -16.00 51.11
N THR A 54 -3.60 -14.88 51.46
CA THR A 54 -3.66 -14.38 52.84
C THR A 54 -4.94 -13.59 53.00
N GLY A 55 -5.87 -14.13 53.79
CA GLY A 55 -7.14 -13.50 54.08
C GLY A 55 -6.98 -12.27 54.96
N ASN A 56 -7.66 -11.19 54.60
CA ASN A 56 -8.57 -10.53 55.54
C ASN A 56 -9.51 -9.53 54.84
N ARG A 57 -10.66 -9.35 55.49
CA ARG A 57 -11.93 -8.80 54.99
C ARG A 57 -11.99 -7.26 55.16
N ASN A 58 -12.83 -6.65 54.31
CA ASN A 58 -13.56 -5.38 54.48
C ASN A 58 -12.80 -4.05 54.32
N LEU A 59 -13.15 -3.25 53.31
CA LEU A 59 -13.94 -2.00 53.43
C LEU A 59 -13.93 -1.20 52.11
N ILE A 60 -15.06 -0.55 51.86
CA ILE A 60 -15.38 0.33 50.72
C ILE A 60 -14.55 1.63 50.82
N SER A 61 -14.00 2.12 49.71
CA SER A 61 -13.73 3.56 49.57
C SER A 61 -13.79 3.98 48.10
N THR A 62 -14.86 4.69 47.74
CA THR A 62 -14.99 5.46 46.51
C THR A 62 -14.14 6.73 46.64
N GLN A 63 -12.89 6.68 46.17
CA GLN A 63 -12.04 7.87 46.06
C GLN A 63 -11.85 8.20 44.58
N ALA A 64 -12.27 9.41 44.19
CA ALA A 64 -12.07 9.94 42.84
C ALA A 64 -10.56 10.09 42.54
N PRO A 65 -10.13 9.90 41.27
CA PRO A 65 -8.72 10.03 40.92
C PRO A 65 -8.25 11.50 41.04
N PRO A 66 -6.98 11.74 41.44
CA PRO A 66 -6.44 13.08 41.60
C PRO A 66 -6.22 13.79 40.26
N PRO A 67 -6.29 15.13 40.21
CA PRO A 67 -6.09 15.90 38.98
C PRO A 67 -4.61 15.93 38.55
N PRO A 68 -4.32 16.03 37.24
CA PRO A 68 -2.96 15.99 36.71
C PRO A 68 -2.18 17.27 37.02
N SER A 69 -0.99 17.11 37.61
CA SER A 69 -0.06 18.20 37.92
C SER A 69 0.63 18.73 36.65
N LYS A 70 0.64 20.06 36.49
CA LYS A 70 1.35 20.77 35.41
C LYS A 70 2.87 20.58 35.56
N ARG A 71 3.54 20.03 34.54
CA ARG A 71 5.02 19.97 34.49
C ARG A 71 5.57 21.30 33.98
N TYR A 72 6.44 21.90 34.79
CA TYR A 72 7.25 23.07 34.46
C TYR A 72 8.41 22.69 33.52
N SER A 73 8.73 23.59 32.60
CA SER A 73 9.89 23.56 31.70
C SER A 73 11.13 24.13 32.39
N SER A 74 12.32 23.55 32.18
CA SER A 74 13.58 24.25 32.40
C SER A 74 14.67 23.83 31.39
N ARG A 75 15.50 24.82 31.04
CA ARG A 75 16.46 24.89 29.94
C ARG A 75 17.90 24.48 30.34
N LYS A 76 18.79 24.49 29.31
CA LYS A 76 20.26 24.80 29.29
C LYS A 76 21.21 23.61 29.63
N SER A 77 22.43 23.44 29.09
CA SER A 77 23.33 24.24 28.22
C SER A 77 24.59 23.43 27.77
N SER A 78 25.07 23.75 26.56
CA SER A 78 26.44 23.78 25.93
C SER A 78 27.72 23.35 26.69
N LEU A 79 28.67 22.73 25.97
CA LEU A 79 30.15 22.96 26.01
C LEU A 79 30.84 22.46 24.69
N LYS A 80 32.03 23.02 24.37
CA LYS A 80 32.70 23.14 23.02
C LYS A 80 34.12 22.47 22.94
N LEU A 81 34.49 22.01 21.71
CA LEU A 81 35.81 21.95 20.98
C LEU A 81 36.97 21.03 21.49
N PRO A 82 38.01 20.60 20.68
CA PRO A 82 38.61 21.11 19.40
C PRO A 82 38.98 20.03 18.28
N PRO A 83 39.71 20.35 17.15
CA PRO A 83 39.58 19.70 15.81
C PRO A 83 40.80 18.99 15.11
N THR A 84 40.51 18.30 13.98
CA THR A 84 41.30 17.96 12.72
C THR A 84 42.47 16.93 12.76
N PRO A 85 42.93 16.28 11.64
CA PRO A 85 42.66 16.48 10.18
C PRO A 85 42.50 15.22 9.23
N GLU A 86 42.04 15.51 7.99
CA GLU A 86 42.39 14.98 6.62
C GLU A 86 42.30 13.51 6.12
N GLY A 87 41.79 13.39 4.86
CA GLY A 87 41.94 12.28 3.88
C GLY A 87 40.69 11.41 3.68
N THR A 88 40.16 11.01 2.51
CA THR A 88 40.49 11.03 1.07
C THR A 88 39.21 10.52 0.34
N PRO A 89 38.87 10.87 -0.92
CA PRO A 89 37.65 10.37 -1.57
C PRO A 89 37.87 8.96 -2.18
N ILE A 90 36.96 8.02 -1.94
CA ILE A 90 36.94 6.70 -2.61
C ILE A 90 35.67 6.59 -3.46
N THR A 91 35.92 6.41 -4.75
CA THR A 91 35.02 6.07 -5.85
C THR A 91 34.23 4.79 -5.56
N LEU A 92 32.91 4.82 -5.78
CA LEU A 92 32.01 3.68 -5.58
C LEU A 92 31.64 3.09 -6.95
N GLU A 93 32.30 1.99 -7.31
CA GLU A 93 31.96 1.18 -8.48
C GLU A 93 30.89 0.14 -8.14
N LYS A 94 29.88 0.11 -9.01
CA LYS A 94 29.06 -1.02 -9.49
C LYS A 94 29.29 -2.39 -8.81
N SER A 95 28.28 -2.85 -8.08
CA SER A 95 28.13 -4.26 -7.66
C SER A 95 27.09 -4.96 -8.52
N VAL A 96 27.55 -6.05 -9.13
CA VAL A 96 26.85 -7.04 -9.95
C VAL A 96 25.84 -7.82 -9.09
N PHE A 97 24.65 -8.10 -9.64
CA PHE A 97 23.68 -9.00 -9.03
C PHE A 97 23.88 -10.42 -9.56
N GLU A 98 23.90 -11.34 -8.61
CA GLU A 98 24.20 -12.75 -8.73
C GLU A 98 22.90 -13.57 -8.77
N SER A 99 22.94 -14.61 -9.60
CA SER A 99 21.86 -15.52 -9.97
C SER A 99 22.01 -16.89 -9.29
N VAL A 100 20.97 -17.40 -8.62
CA VAL A 100 20.77 -18.82 -8.24
C VAL A 100 19.26 -19.02 -8.01
N SER A 101 18.50 -19.66 -8.89
CA SER A 101 18.22 -21.10 -9.13
C SER A 101 17.03 -21.70 -8.35
N GLU A 102 16.33 -22.54 -9.10
CA GLU A 102 15.07 -23.26 -8.88
C GLU A 102 15.04 -24.20 -7.67
N ASN A 103 13.85 -24.45 -7.10
CA ASN A 103 13.26 -25.81 -7.08
C ASN A 103 11.84 -25.91 -6.47
N SER A 104 11.08 -26.80 -7.13
CA SER A 104 10.00 -27.71 -6.72
C SER A 104 8.63 -27.20 -6.22
N SER A 105 7.66 -27.41 -7.11
CA SER A 105 6.32 -28.01 -6.97
C SER A 105 5.84 -28.44 -5.58
N ASP A 106 4.68 -27.92 -5.15
CA ASP A 106 3.57 -28.73 -4.63
C ASP A 106 2.22 -27.99 -4.77
N ASP A 107 1.19 -28.80 -4.97
CA ASP A 107 -0.18 -28.58 -5.41
C ASP A 107 -1.08 -27.97 -4.31
N SER A 108 -1.87 -26.93 -4.62
CA SER A 108 -3.23 -26.71 -4.09
C SER A 108 -3.87 -25.39 -4.57
N LEU A 109 -5.06 -25.54 -5.14
CA LEU A 109 -6.01 -24.54 -5.63
C LEU A 109 -6.28 -23.37 -4.65
N SER A 110 -5.87 -22.17 -5.05
CA SER A 110 -6.41 -20.89 -4.60
C SER A 110 -5.97 -19.84 -5.62
N GLY A 111 -6.84 -19.54 -6.59
CA GLY A 111 -6.59 -18.61 -7.70
C GLY A 111 -6.07 -17.25 -7.22
N LYS A 112 -4.75 -17.12 -7.24
CA LYS A 112 -4.03 -15.86 -7.24
C LYS A 112 -3.44 -15.77 -8.63
N TYR A 113 -3.88 -14.77 -9.40
CA TYR A 113 -3.27 -14.44 -10.68
C TYR A 113 -1.88 -13.89 -10.39
N THR A 114 -0.91 -14.76 -10.13
CA THR A 114 0.49 -14.41 -10.31
C THR A 114 0.71 -14.44 -11.82
N PRO A 115 0.94 -13.31 -12.49
CA PRO A 115 1.23 -13.31 -13.91
C PRO A 115 2.50 -14.14 -14.13
N SER A 116 2.33 -15.34 -14.66
CA SER A 116 3.43 -16.17 -15.12
C SER A 116 4.16 -15.41 -16.24
N PRO A 117 5.48 -15.19 -16.15
CA PRO A 117 6.23 -14.38 -17.12
C PRO A 117 6.40 -15.02 -18.51
N MET A 118 5.67 -16.10 -18.84
CA MET A 118 5.93 -16.92 -20.04
C MET A 118 4.75 -17.09 -21.01
N SER A 119 3.91 -16.07 -21.19
CA SER A 119 3.10 -15.96 -22.42
C SER A 119 2.75 -14.51 -22.77
N LEU A 120 3.78 -13.70 -23.02
CA LEU A 120 3.67 -12.33 -23.59
C LEU A 120 3.35 -12.33 -25.10
N THR A 121 2.89 -13.45 -25.65
CA THR A 121 2.91 -13.69 -27.10
C THR A 121 1.85 -12.91 -27.89
N ILE A 122 0.83 -12.35 -27.22
CA ILE A 122 -0.19 -11.52 -27.87
C ILE A 122 -0.47 -10.31 -26.97
N CYS A 123 0.36 -9.28 -27.07
CA CYS A 123 0.06 -7.98 -26.49
C CYS A 123 -0.37 -7.07 -27.64
N LEU A 124 -1.57 -6.50 -27.56
CA LEU A 124 -2.03 -5.53 -28.55
C LEU A 124 -1.13 -4.29 -28.54
N THR A 125 -0.92 -3.73 -29.73
CA THR A 125 -0.24 -2.46 -29.93
C THR A 125 -1.07 -1.30 -29.37
N GLU A 126 -0.42 -0.16 -29.12
CA GLU A 126 -1.11 1.05 -28.64
C GLU A 126 -2.29 1.44 -29.56
N THR A 127 -2.08 1.38 -30.87
CA THR A 127 -3.10 1.70 -31.88
C THR A 127 -4.27 0.74 -31.83
N GLU A 128 -4.02 -0.57 -31.71
CA GLU A 128 -5.07 -1.57 -31.62
C GLU A 128 -5.89 -1.42 -30.34
N ILE A 129 -5.25 -1.11 -29.22
CA ILE A 129 -5.94 -0.84 -27.94
C ILE A 129 -6.85 0.38 -28.09
N LYS A 130 -6.36 1.47 -28.69
CA LYS A 130 -7.18 2.67 -28.94
C LYS A 130 -8.39 2.34 -29.83
N ASP A 131 -8.21 1.52 -30.86
CA ASP A 131 -9.28 1.10 -31.75
C ASP A 131 -10.32 0.22 -31.04
N LYS A 132 -9.88 -0.76 -30.24
CA LYS A 132 -10.76 -1.58 -29.39
C LYS A 132 -11.53 -0.73 -28.40
N LEU A 133 -10.88 0.26 -27.80
CA LEU A 133 -11.52 1.17 -26.86
C LEU A 133 -12.53 2.09 -27.55
N ALA A 134 -12.24 2.55 -28.77
CA ALA A 134 -13.20 3.29 -29.58
C ALA A 134 -14.41 2.44 -29.98
N GLN A 135 -14.22 1.15 -30.32
CA GLN A 135 -15.32 0.20 -30.57
C GLN A 135 -16.16 -0.03 -29.31
N PHE A 136 -15.50 -0.26 -28.17
CA PHE A 136 -16.14 -0.40 -26.86
C PHE A 136 -17.03 0.79 -26.51
N LEU A 137 -16.58 2.02 -26.79
CA LEU A 137 -17.36 3.23 -26.51
C LEU A 137 -18.52 3.48 -27.47
N LYS A 138 -18.59 2.77 -28.60
CA LYS A 138 -19.75 2.81 -29.50
C LYS A 138 -20.90 1.92 -29.01
N LEU A 139 -20.62 1.01 -28.08
CA LEU A 139 -21.64 0.16 -27.47
C LEU A 139 -22.61 1.02 -26.65
N SER A 140 -23.87 0.57 -26.60
CA SER A 140 -24.91 1.28 -25.88
C SER A 140 -24.68 1.22 -24.36
N ASN A 141 -25.06 2.30 -23.70
CA ASN A 141 -24.67 2.61 -22.33
C ASN A 141 -25.88 3.14 -21.56
N LYS A 142 -25.98 2.78 -20.27
CA LYS A 142 -27.05 3.22 -19.36
C LYS A 142 -26.78 4.55 -18.64
N LEU A 143 -25.59 5.12 -18.82
CA LEU A 143 -25.23 6.40 -18.17
C LEU A 143 -25.89 7.57 -18.90
N SER A 144 -26.09 8.67 -18.17
CA SER A 144 -26.49 9.92 -18.81
C SER A 144 -25.38 10.41 -19.76
N ALA A 145 -25.74 11.14 -20.82
CA ALA A 145 -24.76 11.65 -21.79
C ALA A 145 -23.65 12.50 -21.13
N LYS A 146 -24.01 13.27 -20.09
CA LYS A 146 -23.06 14.07 -19.32
C LYS A 146 -22.05 13.20 -18.56
N GLU A 147 -22.53 12.17 -17.86
CA GLU A 147 -21.66 11.25 -17.12
C GLU A 147 -20.80 10.39 -18.04
N PHE A 148 -21.39 9.88 -19.12
CA PHE A 148 -20.66 9.11 -20.13
C PHE A 148 -19.48 9.92 -20.68
N ASN A 149 -19.73 11.17 -21.08
CA ASN A 149 -18.67 12.07 -21.57
C ASN A 149 -17.63 12.39 -20.50
N TYR A 150 -18.03 12.57 -19.24
CA TYR A 150 -17.10 12.78 -18.14
C TYR A 150 -16.12 11.60 -17.99
N TYR A 151 -16.62 10.36 -17.87
CA TYR A 151 -15.77 9.18 -17.72
C TYR A 151 -14.94 8.88 -18.97
N LYS A 152 -15.52 9.07 -20.17
CA LYS A 152 -14.80 8.95 -21.43
C LYS A 152 -13.61 9.90 -21.51
N ASN A 153 -13.83 11.19 -21.23
CA ASN A 153 -12.77 12.19 -21.28
C ASN A 153 -11.69 11.91 -20.23
N LYS A 154 -12.11 11.55 -19.01
CA LYS A 154 -11.20 11.18 -17.93
C LYS A 154 -10.34 9.96 -18.28
N LEU A 155 -10.94 8.94 -18.90
CA LEU A 155 -10.24 7.76 -19.40
C LEU A 155 -9.16 8.14 -20.41
N PHE A 156 -9.52 8.80 -21.52
CA PHE A 156 -8.56 9.12 -22.59
C PHE A 156 -7.48 10.12 -22.19
N THR A 157 -7.81 11.09 -21.34
CA THR A 157 -6.85 12.12 -20.92
C THR A 157 -5.67 11.52 -20.18
N ASN A 158 -5.93 10.49 -19.36
CA ASN A 158 -4.92 9.86 -18.53
C ASN A 158 -4.31 8.64 -19.23
N LEU A 159 -5.13 7.81 -19.89
CA LEU A 159 -4.70 6.55 -20.51
C LEU A 159 -3.54 6.74 -21.50
N LYS A 160 -3.49 7.86 -22.22
CA LYS A 160 -2.41 8.16 -23.17
C LYS A 160 -1.01 8.06 -22.56
N ASN A 161 -0.86 8.36 -21.26
CA ASN A 161 0.42 8.34 -20.58
C ASN A 161 0.84 6.92 -20.14
N TYR A 162 -0.09 5.96 -20.17
CA TYR A 162 0.12 4.59 -19.68
C TYR A 162 0.21 3.58 -20.83
N LEU A 163 -0.16 3.93 -22.07
CA LEU A 163 -0.12 2.98 -23.18
C LEU A 163 1.29 2.60 -23.65
N ASP A 164 2.31 3.38 -23.29
CA ASP A 164 3.70 3.01 -23.55
C ASP A 164 4.14 1.84 -22.65
N ASP A 165 3.54 1.72 -21.47
CA ASP A 165 3.83 0.64 -20.53
C ASP A 165 3.28 -0.70 -21.05
N GLN A 166 4.18 -1.68 -21.12
CA GLN A 166 3.87 -3.02 -21.59
C GLN A 166 2.88 -3.73 -20.66
N THR A 167 2.97 -3.50 -19.35
CA THR A 167 2.07 -4.12 -18.36
C THR A 167 0.65 -3.64 -18.57
N THR A 168 0.46 -2.32 -18.69
CA THR A 168 -0.83 -1.70 -19.01
C THR A 168 -1.43 -2.26 -20.29
N ARG A 169 -0.64 -2.37 -21.37
CA ARG A 169 -1.13 -2.92 -22.64
C ARG A 169 -1.54 -4.39 -22.53
N TYR A 170 -0.77 -5.18 -21.78
CA TYR A 170 -1.07 -6.58 -21.54
C TYR A 170 -2.40 -6.75 -20.77
N VAL A 171 -2.59 -6.03 -19.66
CA VAL A 171 -3.82 -6.10 -18.87
C VAL A 171 -5.03 -5.62 -19.67
N LEU A 172 -4.88 -4.55 -20.46
CA LEU A 172 -5.94 -4.09 -21.36
C LEU A 172 -6.26 -5.12 -22.45
N THR A 173 -5.25 -5.83 -22.97
CA THR A 173 -5.45 -6.91 -23.95
C THR A 173 -6.32 -8.02 -23.34
N LEU A 174 -5.94 -8.50 -22.15
CA LEU A 174 -6.72 -9.51 -21.42
C LEU A 174 -8.16 -9.03 -21.13
N PHE A 175 -8.31 -7.79 -20.68
CA PHE A 175 -9.63 -7.20 -20.45
C PHE A 175 -10.51 -7.21 -21.71
N PHE A 176 -9.96 -6.92 -22.88
CA PHE A 176 -10.71 -6.94 -24.14
C PHE A 176 -11.02 -8.36 -24.63
N GLU A 177 -10.19 -9.34 -24.31
CA GLU A 177 -10.47 -10.76 -24.57
C GLU A 177 -11.61 -11.27 -23.68
N GLU A 178 -11.59 -10.89 -22.40
CA GLU A 178 -12.60 -11.29 -21.40
C GLU A 178 -13.88 -10.44 -21.43
N ILE A 179 -14.02 -9.51 -22.38
CA ILE A 179 -15.14 -8.54 -22.38
C ILE A 179 -16.53 -9.18 -22.46
N ALA A 180 -16.61 -10.41 -22.99
CA ALA A 180 -17.81 -11.23 -23.04
C ALA A 180 -18.26 -11.71 -21.65
N ASP A 181 -17.30 -12.01 -20.76
CA ASP A 181 -17.55 -12.51 -19.41
C ASP A 181 -17.51 -11.39 -18.38
N LYS A 182 -18.69 -10.81 -18.13
CA LYS A 182 -18.86 -9.63 -17.27
C LYS A 182 -18.15 -9.71 -15.92
N ASN A 183 -18.23 -10.86 -15.27
CA ASN A 183 -17.65 -11.04 -13.94
C ASN A 183 -16.13 -11.15 -13.97
N GLN A 184 -15.56 -11.77 -15.01
CA GLN A 184 -14.11 -11.95 -15.13
C GLN A 184 -13.42 -10.62 -15.44
N ALA A 185 -13.87 -9.92 -16.49
CA ALA A 185 -13.31 -8.62 -16.86
C ALA A 185 -13.46 -7.58 -15.73
N GLU A 186 -14.56 -7.62 -14.98
CA GLU A 186 -14.73 -6.75 -13.81
C GLU A 186 -13.78 -7.12 -12.67
N ALA A 187 -13.59 -8.41 -12.37
CA ALA A 187 -12.66 -8.88 -11.35
C ALA A 187 -11.21 -8.53 -11.72
N LEU A 188 -10.82 -8.71 -12.99
CA LEU A 188 -9.51 -8.35 -13.52
C LEU A 188 -9.21 -6.85 -13.33
N LEU A 189 -10.14 -5.96 -13.68
CA LEU A 189 -9.95 -4.53 -13.46
C LEU A 189 -9.87 -4.17 -11.97
N GLN A 190 -10.65 -4.83 -11.12
CA GLN A 190 -10.60 -4.61 -9.68
C GLN A 190 -9.28 -5.05 -9.07
N ASP A 191 -8.83 -6.25 -9.40
CA ASP A 191 -7.56 -6.79 -8.94
C ASP A 191 -6.39 -5.92 -9.41
N TRP A 192 -6.44 -5.45 -10.66
CA TRP A 192 -5.44 -4.53 -11.19
C TRP A 192 -5.39 -3.20 -10.42
N MET A 193 -6.54 -2.62 -10.06
CA MET A 193 -6.58 -1.39 -9.26
C MET A 193 -6.04 -1.57 -7.84
N VAL A 194 -6.04 -2.80 -7.30
CA VAL A 194 -5.48 -3.11 -5.98
C VAL A 194 -3.97 -3.32 -6.07
N THR A 195 -3.50 -3.93 -7.16
CA THR A 195 -2.09 -4.27 -7.36
C THR A 195 -1.27 -3.10 -7.88
N ASP A 196 -1.85 -2.22 -8.70
CA ASP A 196 -1.18 -1.08 -9.31
C ASP A 196 -1.85 0.26 -8.93
N MET A 197 -1.12 1.07 -8.16
CA MET A 197 -1.61 2.39 -7.73
C MET A 197 -1.62 3.42 -8.88
N GLY A 198 -0.83 3.22 -9.93
CA GLY A 198 -0.72 4.14 -11.06
C GLY A 198 -2.00 4.21 -11.88
N VAL A 199 -2.75 3.11 -11.96
CA VAL A 199 -3.98 3.05 -12.77
C VAL A 199 -5.22 3.59 -12.07
N GLY A 200 -5.12 3.92 -10.78
CA GLY A 200 -6.25 4.42 -9.97
C GLY A 200 -6.87 5.72 -10.51
N GLU A 201 -6.13 6.51 -11.28
CA GLU A 201 -6.62 7.76 -11.85
C GLU A 201 -7.68 7.57 -12.94
N TRP A 202 -7.58 6.47 -13.71
CA TRP A 202 -8.39 6.26 -14.92
C TRP A 202 -9.12 4.93 -14.96
N SER A 203 -8.58 3.87 -14.36
CA SER A 203 -9.18 2.53 -14.34
C SER A 203 -10.60 2.51 -13.73
N PRO A 204 -10.90 3.24 -12.63
CA PRO A 204 -12.28 3.34 -12.13
C PRO A 204 -13.26 3.91 -13.16
N SER A 205 -12.79 4.78 -14.07
CA SER A 205 -13.62 5.34 -15.14
C SER A 205 -13.92 4.29 -16.21
N LEU A 206 -12.91 3.48 -16.57
CA LEU A 206 -13.09 2.33 -17.47
C LEU A 206 -14.08 1.32 -16.87
N LEU A 207 -13.89 0.94 -15.61
CA LEU A 207 -14.79 0.02 -14.92
C LEU A 207 -16.23 0.56 -14.83
N LYS A 208 -16.39 1.87 -14.56
CA LYS A 208 -17.71 2.51 -14.52
C LYS A 208 -18.41 2.46 -15.87
N LEU A 209 -17.69 2.71 -16.97
CA LEU A 209 -18.22 2.60 -18.33
C LEU A 209 -18.63 1.15 -18.61
N TYR A 210 -17.75 0.20 -18.30
CA TYR A 210 -17.94 -1.23 -18.53
C TYR A 210 -19.19 -1.78 -17.82
N ARG A 211 -19.34 -1.50 -16.52
CA ARG A 211 -20.49 -1.96 -15.72
C ARG A 211 -21.84 -1.51 -16.28
N ASN A 212 -21.86 -0.37 -16.97
CA ASN A 212 -23.06 0.27 -17.53
C ASN A 212 -23.28 -0.02 -19.01
N LEU A 213 -22.52 -0.95 -19.61
CA LEU A 213 -22.85 -1.45 -20.94
C LEU A 213 -24.22 -2.16 -20.93
N CYS A 214 -24.97 -1.96 -22.01
CA CYS A 214 -26.15 -2.74 -22.30
C CYS A 214 -25.72 -4.00 -23.06
N TYR A 215 -25.84 -5.15 -22.39
CA TYR A 215 -25.76 -6.47 -23.00
C TYR A 215 -27.18 -6.99 -23.26
#